data_AF-A0A2M7SSP7-F1
#
_entry.id   AF-A0A2M7SSP7-F1
#
_cell.length_a   1.000
_cell.length_b   1.000
_cell.length_c   1.000
_cell.angle_alpha   90.00
_cell.angle_beta   90.00
_cell.angle_gamma   90.00
#
_symmetry.space_group_name_H-M   'P 1'
#
loop_
_entity.id
_entity.type
_entity.pdbx_description
1 polymer ?
#
loop_
_entity_poly.entity_id
_entity_poly.type
_entity_poly.pdbx_seq_one_letter_code
_entity_poly.pdbx_strand_id
1 'polypeptide(L)' 'MIELNIPGRGSLQLHHLVSDVNGTLAVDGQLLDGLVKKIAALRDRLTVHLLTAD' A
#
# COMPACT_ATOMS: atom_id res chain seq x y z
N MET A 1 -2.82 12.30 -0.89
CA MET A 1 -3.72 11.72 0.13
C MET A 1 -4.91 11.11 -0.60
N ILE A 2 -5.56 10.09 -0.05
CA ILE A 2 -6.82 9.53 -0.57
C ILE A 2 -7.94 9.84 0.42
N GLU A 3 -9.02 10.46 -0.05
CA GLU A 3 -10.20 10.74 0.76
C GLU A 3 -11.35 9.78 0.39
N LEU A 4 -12.00 9.22 1.41
CA LEU A 4 -13.13 8.31 1.28
C LEU A 4 -14.25 8.77 2.21
N ASN A 5 -15.43 9.05 1.67
CA ASN A 5 -16.59 9.30 2.49
C ASN A 5 -17.35 7.98 2.72
N ILE A 6 -17.39 7.52 3.98
CA ILE A 6 -18.05 6.27 4.34
C ILE A 6 -19.39 6.58 5.04
N PRO A 7 -20.53 6.16 4.46
CA PRO A 7 -21.84 6.34 5.08
C PRO A 7 -21.88 5.79 6.51
N GLY A 8 -22.40 6.58 7.46
CA GLY A 8 -22.48 6.19 8.88
C GLY A 8 -21.16 6.23 9.66
N ARG A 9 -20.04 6.54 9.01
CA ARG A 9 -18.71 6.67 9.66
C ARG A 9 -18.10 8.06 9.46
N GLY A 10 -18.32 8.69 8.32
CA GLY A 10 -17.76 10.00 7.95
C GLY A 10 -16.58 9.90 6.99
N SER A 11 -15.89 11.03 6.81
CA SER A 11 -14.73 11.12 5.91
C SER A 11 -13.48 10.49 6.55
N LEU A 12 -12.79 9.66 5.78
CA LEU A 12 -11.47 9.11 6.09
C LEU A 12 -10.44 9.70 5.14
N GLN A 13 -9.32 10.16 5.70
CA GLN A 13 -8.18 10.64 4.94
C GLN A 13 -6.99 9.71 5.14
N LEU A 14 -6.66 8.96 4.09
CA LEU A 14 -5.55 8.02 4.07
C LEU A 14 -4.29 8.73 3.56
N HIS A 15 -3.22 8.65 4.36
CA HIS A 15 -1.94 9.29 4.08
C HIS A 15 -0.82 8.28 3.83
N HIS A 16 -0.94 7.08 4.40
CA HIS A 16 0.11 6.07 4.40
C HIS A 16 -0.42 4.74 3.87
N LEU A 17 0.37 4.08 3.04
CA LEU A 17 0.26 2.66 2.75
C LEU A 17 1.40 1.96 3.49
N VAL A 18 1.07 1.03 4.39
CA VAL A 18 2.06 0.19 5.06
C VAL A 18 1.82 -1.24 4.60
N SER A 19 2.84 -1.90 4.06
CA SER A 19 2.76 -3.28 3.60
C SER A 19 3.95 -4.07 4.10
N ASP A 20 3.68 -5.31 4.50
CA ASP A 20 4.71 -6.33 4.59
C ASP A 20 5.30 -6.63 3.18
N VAL A 21 6.55 -7.12 3.12
CA VAL A 21 7.22 -7.50 1.87
C VAL A 21 7.06 -9.00 1.62
N ASN A 22 7.57 -9.86 2.49
CA ASN A 22 7.57 -11.30 2.29
C ASN A 22 6.31 -11.96 2.84
N GLY A 23 5.54 -12.59 1.95
CA GLY A 23 4.21 -13.13 2.28
C GLY A 23 3.07 -12.20 1.89
N THR A 24 3.39 -10.99 1.39
CA THR A 24 2.40 -10.05 0.84
C THR A 24 2.77 -9.59 -0.57
N LEU A 25 3.95 -8.99 -0.74
CA LEU A 25 4.39 -8.43 -2.03
C LEU A 25 5.30 -9.38 -2.81
N ALA A 26 5.98 -10.25 -2.09
CA ALA A 26 6.92 -11.22 -2.61
C ALA A 26 6.62 -12.62 -2.09
N VAL A 27 6.92 -13.61 -2.93
CA VAL A 27 7.00 -15.03 -2.57
C VAL A 27 8.46 -15.44 -2.74
N ASP A 28 9.07 -15.98 -1.69
CA ASP A 28 10.49 -16.36 -1.65
C ASP A 28 11.43 -15.22 -2.12
N GLY A 29 11.15 -13.99 -1.69
CA GLY A 29 11.93 -12.80 -2.05
C GLY A 29 11.70 -12.29 -3.48
N GLN A 30 10.87 -12.95 -4.28
CA GLN A 30 10.53 -12.50 -5.63
C GLN A 30 9.23 -11.71 -5.64
N LEU A 31 9.31 -10.43 -6.04
CA LEU A 31 8.15 -9.56 -6.15
C LEU A 31 7.20 -10.07 -7.23
N LEU A 32 5.89 -10.04 -6.92
CA LEU A 32 4.86 -10.43 -7.87
C LEU A 32 4.81 -9.46 -9.06
N ASP A 33 4.76 -10.02 -10.27
CA ASP A 33 4.74 -9.25 -11.50
C ASP A 33 3.56 -8.26 -11.56
N GLY A 34 3.86 -7.04 -11.99
CA GLY A 34 2.89 -5.95 -12.10
C GLY A 34 2.52 -5.28 -10.77
N LEU A 35 2.86 -5.86 -9.61
CA LEU A 35 2.56 -5.28 -8.31
C LEU A 35 3.37 -4.01 -8.04
N VAL A 36 4.64 -4.00 -8.44
CA VAL A 36 5.53 -2.83 -8.35
C VAL A 36 4.93 -1.61 -9.06
N LYS A 37 4.38 -1.80 -10.26
CA LYS A 37 3.75 -0.72 -11.02
C LYS A 37 2.51 -0.18 -10.33
N LYS A 38 1.68 -1.06 -9.74
CA LYS A 38 0.47 -0.68 -9.00
C LYS A 38 0.80 0.13 -7.74
N ILE A 39 1.80 -0.30 -6.97
CA ILE A 39 2.24 0.42 -5.76
C ILE A 39 2.89 1.75 -6.13
N ALA A 40 3.69 1.79 -7.20
CA ALA A 40 4.29 3.03 -7.68
C ALA A 40 3.22 4.07 -8.06
N ALA A 41 2.11 3.64 -8.67
CA ALA A 41 0.97 4.49 -9.02
C ALA A 41 0.18 5.04 -7.80
N LEU A 42 0.53 4.63 -6.58
CA LEU A 42 -0.03 5.17 -5.34
C LEU A 42 0.92 6.16 -4.64
N ARG A 43 2.18 6.26 -5.04
CA ARG A 43 3.19 7.11 -4.38
C ARG A 43 2.92 8.61 -4.53
N ASP A 44 2.16 8.99 -5.55
CA ASP A 44 1.68 10.37 -5.75
C ASP A 44 0.63 10.79 -4.72
N ARG A 45 -0.05 9.81 -4.11
CA ARG A 45 -1.16 10.02 -3.18
C ARG A 45 -0.88 9.52 -1.77
N LEU A 46 -0.04 8.52 -1.58
CA LEU A 46 0.24 7.92 -0.28
C LEU A 46 1.74 7.83 -0.07
N THR A 47 2.18 8.08 1.17
CA THR A 47 3.53 7.69 1.57
C THR A 47 3.55 6.18 1.76
N VAL A 48 4.37 5.49 0.98
CA VAL A 48 4.46 4.02 1.01
C VAL A 48 5.60 3.59 1.92
N HIS A 49 5.27 2.77 2.92
CA HIS A 49 6.21 2.13 3.85
C HIS A 49 6.19 0.63 3.62
N LEU A 50 7.37 0.05 3.36
CA LEU A 50 7.55 -1.39 3.22
C LEU A 50 8.26 -1.92 4.46
N LEU A 51 7.68 -2.94 5.09
CA LEU A 51 8.20 -3.58 6.28
C LEU A 51 8.55 -5.02 5.95
N THR A 52 9.70 -5.51 6.42
CA THR A 52 10.05 -6.93 6.38
C THR A 52 10.44 -7.37 7.78
N ALA A 53 10.14 -8.63 8.11
CA ALA A 53 10.53 -9.25 9.38
C ALA A 53 11.81 -10.09 9.26
N ASP A 54 12.42 -10.12 8.07
CA ASP A 54 13.71 -10.75 7.76
C ASP A 54 14.91 -10.13 8.50
#